data_AF-A0A8D6U7R9-F1
#
_entry.id   AF-A0A8D6U7R9-F1
#
_cell.length_a   1.000
_cell.length_b   1.000
_cell.length_c   1.000
_cell.angle_alpha   90.00
_cell.angle_beta   90.00
_cell.angle_gamma   90.00
#
_symmetry.space_group_name_H-M   'P 1'
#
loop_
_entity.id
_entity.type
_entity.pdbx_description
1 polymer ?
#
loop_
_entity_poly.entity_id
_entity_poly.type
_entity_poly.pdbx_seq_one_letter_code
_entity_poly.pdbx_strand_id
1 'polypeptide(L)'
;MKIHELEVPYTGKLRRVRVLLPKNYETDRDRSYPVVYFHDGQNVLYSKESFSGYSWKIIPTFKRNPDISRMIVVAIDNDGPARMNEDSAWSIKNRISQVCSLAVRA
;
A
#
# COMPACT_ATOMS: atom_id res chain seq x y z
N MET A 1 -12.06 1.22 -9.31
CA MET A 1 -11.15 0.60 -8.33
C MET A 1 -11.88 -0.57 -7.73
N LYS A 2 -11.22 -1.73 -7.63
CA LYS A 2 -11.78 -2.92 -6.96
C LYS A 2 -11.09 -3.09 -5.60
N ILE A 3 -11.85 -3.56 -4.61
CA ILE A 3 -11.34 -3.84 -3.26
C ILE A 3 -11.49 -5.33 -3.02
N HIS A 4 -10.43 -5.94 -2.49
CA HIS A 4 -10.36 -7.34 -2.13
C HIS A 4 -9.85 -7.46 -0.70
N GLU A 5 -10.10 -8.61 -0.08
CA GLU A 5 -9.48 -9.01 1.18
C GLU A 5 -8.65 -10.26 0.93
N LEU A 6 -7.42 -10.26 1.40
CA LEU A 6 -6.51 -11.40 1.32
C LEU A 6 -6.14 -11.83 2.73
N GLU A 7 -6.30 -13.12 3.01
CA GLU A 7 -5.78 -13.71 4.24
C GLU A 7 -4.26 -13.90 4.13
N VAL A 8 -3.53 -13.41 5.13
CA VAL A 8 -2.09 -13.56 5.22
C VAL A 8 -1.78 -14.93 5.87
N PRO A 9 -1.20 -15.90 5.13
CA PRO A 9 -1.16 -17.30 5.57
C PRO A 9 -0.54 -17.56 6.94
N TYR A 10 0.45 -16.77 7.34
CA TYR A 10 1.19 -16.97 8.59
C TYR A 10 0.62 -16.21 9.79
N THR A 11 -0.35 -15.31 9.58
CA THR A 11 -1.03 -14.62 10.69
C THR A 11 -2.54 -14.91 10.75
N GLY A 12 -3.13 -15.45 9.68
CA GLY A 12 -4.58 -15.61 9.53
C GLY A 12 -5.34 -14.28 9.46
N LYS A 13 -4.65 -13.14 9.43
CA LYS A 13 -5.27 -11.83 9.39
C LYS A 13 -5.56 -11.42 7.95
N LEU A 14 -6.65 -10.67 7.78
CA LEU A 14 -7.01 -10.10 6.49
C LEU A 14 -6.20 -8.82 6.21
N ARG A 15 -5.86 -8.64 4.95
CA ARG A 15 -5.33 -7.40 4.37
C ARG A 15 -6.25 -6.90 3.30
N ARG A 16 -6.63 -5.63 3.41
CA ARG A 16 -7.35 -4.95 2.36
C ARG A 16 -6.41 -4.67 1.20
N VAL A 17 -6.80 -5.12 0.01
CA VAL A 17 -6.08 -4.90 -1.25
C VAL A 17 -6.93 -4.07 -2.19
N ARG A 18 -6.36 -2.98 -2.70
CA ARG A 18 -7.03 -2.07 -3.64
C ARG A 18 -6.36 -2.15 -5.00
N VAL A 19 -7.16 -2.48 -6.01
CA VAL A 19 -6.72 -2.60 -7.40
C VAL A 19 -7.24 -1.40 -8.20
N LEU A 20 -6.32 -0.57 -8.66
CA LEU A 20 -6.59 0.54 -9.57
C LEU A 20 -6.15 0.12 -10.97
N LEU A 21 -7.14 -0.05 -11.85
CA LEU A 21 -6.94 -0.36 -13.25
C LEU A 21 -6.68 0.93 -14.05
N PRO A 22 -5.84 0.86 -15.10
CA PRO A 22 -5.65 1.99 -15.99
C PRO A 22 -6.93 2.31 -16.76
N LYS A 23 -7.02 3.53 -17.29
CA LYS A 23 -8.13 3.89 -18.20
C LYS A 23 -8.17 2.93 -19.38
N ASN A 24 -9.38 2.58 -19.81
CA ASN A 24 -9.67 1.70 -20.95
C ASN A 24 -9.23 0.24 -20.79
N TYR A 25 -8.88 -0.20 -19.58
CA TYR A 25 -8.47 -1.59 -19.32
C TYR A 25 -9.44 -2.64 -19.88
N GLU A 26 -10.76 -2.42 -19.75
CA GLU A 26 -11.78 -3.37 -20.20
C GLU A 26 -11.96 -3.41 -21.74
N THR A 27 -11.54 -2.34 -22.43
CA THR A 27 -11.70 -2.19 -23.89
C THR A 27 -10.42 -2.55 -24.65
N ASP A 28 -9.26 -2.26 -24.07
CA ASP A 28 -7.94 -2.50 -24.67
C ASP A 28 -7.50 -3.96 -24.47
N ARG A 29 -8.28 -4.94 -24.96
CA ARG A 29 -8.08 -6.37 -24.64
C ARG A 29 -6.76 -6.98 -25.13
N ASP A 30 -6.16 -6.41 -26.17
CA ASP A 30 -4.90 -6.90 -26.75
C ASP A 30 -3.65 -6.29 -26.06
N ARG A 31 -3.85 -5.40 -25.08
CA ARG A 31 -2.76 -4.72 -24.38
C ARG A 31 -2.45 -5.41 -23.04
N SER A 32 -1.18 -5.74 -22.83
CA SER A 32 -0.67 -6.09 -21.50
C SER A 32 -0.31 -4.84 -20.71
N TYR A 33 -0.59 -4.87 -19.40
CA TYR A 33 -0.25 -3.78 -18.48
C TYR A 33 0.70 -4.30 -17.40
N PRO A 34 1.82 -3.60 -17.13
CA PRO A 34 2.65 -3.94 -15.98
C PRO A 34 1.85 -3.78 -14.69
N VAL A 35 2.18 -4.60 -13.70
CA VAL A 35 1.56 -4.58 -12.37
C VAL A 35 2.56 -4.04 -11.37
N VAL A 36 2.18 -3.02 -10.61
CA VAL A 36 3.00 -2.45 -9.53
C VAL A 36 2.30 -2.70 -8.20
N TYR A 37 3.00 -3.41 -7.32
CA TYR A 37 2.57 -3.68 -5.96
C TYR A 37 3.13 -2.61 -5.03
N PHE A 38 2.25 -1.97 -4.28
CA PHE A 38 2.60 -1.01 -3.25
C PHE A 38 2.31 -1.59 -1.88
N HIS A 39 3.36 -1.73 -1.08
CA HIS A 39 3.25 -1.88 0.37
C HIS A 39 2.79 -0.56 1.01
N ASP A 40 2.27 -0.63 2.23
CA ASP A 40 1.59 0.50 2.91
C ASP A 40 0.46 1.10 2.07
N GLY A 41 -0.38 0.24 1.51
CA GLY A 41 -1.43 0.60 0.57
C GLY A 41 -2.27 1.79 1.02
N GLN A 42 -2.57 1.94 2.32
CA GLN A 42 -3.41 3.02 2.86
C GLN A 42 -2.88 4.42 2.51
N ASN A 43 -1.56 4.55 2.35
CA ASN A 43 -0.90 5.81 2.00
C ASN A 43 -0.92 6.12 0.50
N VAL A 44 -1.24 5.15 -0.36
CA VAL A 44 -0.98 5.26 -1.81
C VAL A 44 -1.97 6.17 -2.54
N LEU A 45 -3.27 6.02 -2.23
CA LEU A 45 -4.35 6.56 -3.07
C LEU A 45 -4.97 7.85 -2.50
N TYR A 46 -5.50 7.81 -1.29
CA TYR A 46 -6.32 8.88 -0.72
C TYR A 46 -5.77 9.39 0.61
N SER A 47 -5.62 10.72 0.73
CA SER A 47 -5.07 11.36 1.94
C SER A 47 -5.86 11.03 3.21
N LYS A 48 -7.19 10.88 3.11
CA LYS A 48 -8.06 10.52 4.24
C LYS A 48 -7.77 9.13 4.85
N GLU A 49 -7.09 8.26 4.09
CA GLU A 49 -6.72 6.91 4.51
C GLU A 49 -5.22 6.82 4.87
N SER A 50 -4.45 7.88 4.61
CA SER A 50 -3.02 7.90 4.87
C SER A 50 -2.73 8.08 6.35
N PHE A 51 -1.73 7.35 6.84
CA PHE A 51 -1.21 7.50 8.19
C PHE A 51 -0.73 8.94 8.50
N SER A 52 -0.11 9.61 7.52
CA SER A 52 0.41 10.97 7.69
C SER A 52 -0.59 12.08 7.38
N GLY A 53 -1.82 11.73 6.98
CA GLY A 53 -2.82 12.67 6.47
C GLY A 53 -2.57 13.13 5.02
N TYR A 54 -1.52 12.65 4.36
CA TYR A 54 -1.24 12.92 2.94
C TYR A 54 -0.93 11.63 2.18
N SER A 55 -1.61 11.40 1.06
CA SER A 55 -1.27 10.25 0.21
C SER A 55 0.00 10.49 -0.61
N TRP A 56 0.54 9.44 -1.19
CA TRP A 56 1.63 9.48 -2.17
C TRP A 56 1.19 9.98 -3.54
N LYS A 57 -0.08 10.40 -3.69
CA LYS A 57 -0.63 11.09 -4.86
C LYS A 57 -0.47 10.31 -6.17
N ILE A 58 -0.53 8.98 -6.14
CA ILE A 58 -0.38 8.12 -7.34
C ILE A 58 -1.39 8.49 -8.44
N ILE A 59 -2.68 8.64 -8.09
CA ILE A 59 -3.72 9.03 -9.07
C ILE A 59 -3.41 10.39 -9.72
N PRO A 60 -3.14 11.47 -8.96
CA PRO A 60 -2.69 12.74 -9.54
C PRO A 60 -1.42 12.65 -10.39
N THR A 61 -0.46 11.81 -10.01
CA THR A 61 0.81 11.64 -10.75
C THR A 61 0.56 11.10 -12.16
N PHE A 62 -0.25 10.04 -12.31
CA PHE A 62 -0.59 9.53 -13.66
C PHE A 62 -1.41 10.53 -14.49
N LYS A 63 -2.26 11.33 -13.85
CA LYS A 63 -3.04 12.35 -14.56
C LYS A 63 -2.18 13.47 -15.14
N ARG A 64 -1.10 13.85 -14.44
CA ARG A 64 -0.21 14.94 -14.85
C ARG A 64 0.91 14.51 -15.80
N ASN A 65 1.24 13.21 -15.83
CA ASN A 65 2.36 12.66 -16.61
C ASN A 65 1.82 11.56 -17.54
N PRO A 66 1.24 11.91 -18.70
CA PRO A 66 0.61 10.97 -19.61
C PRO A 66 1.60 10.05 -20.35
N ASP A 67 2.89 10.39 -20.30
CA ASP A 67 4.03 9.63 -20.80
C ASP A 67 4.38 8.42 -19.93
N ILE A 68 4.02 8.42 -18.64
CA ILE A 68 4.18 7.26 -17.78
C ILE A 68 3.30 6.12 -18.32
N SER A 69 3.91 4.95 -18.51
CA SER A 69 3.21 3.77 -19.01
C SER A 69 1.98 3.44 -18.15
N ARG A 70 0.87 3.13 -18.81
CA ARG A 70 -0.36 2.68 -18.14
C ARG A 70 -0.05 1.39 -17.39
N MET A 71 -0.45 1.31 -16.12
CA MET A 71 -0.16 0.17 -15.26
C MET A 71 -1.33 -0.16 -14.35
N ILE A 72 -1.36 -1.40 -13.86
CA ILE A 72 -2.25 -1.84 -12.80
C ILE A 72 -1.56 -1.56 -11.47
N VAL A 73 -2.22 -0.82 -10.59
CA VAL A 73 -1.71 -0.53 -9.25
C VAL A 73 -2.42 -1.43 -8.25
N VAL A 74 -1.64 -2.20 -7.50
CA VAL A 74 -2.12 -3.08 -6.42
C VAL A 74 -1.58 -2.53 -5.10
N ALA A 75 -2.44 -1.89 -4.32
CA ALA A 75 -2.10 -1.32 -3.02
C ALA A 75 -2.53 -2.26 -1.90
N ILE A 76 -1.59 -2.77 -1.11
CA ILE A 76 -1.81 -3.73 -0.01
C ILE A 76 -1.62 -2.99 1.31
N ASP A 77 -2.70 -2.81 2.06
CA ASP A 77 -2.64 -2.14 3.37
C ASP A 77 -1.78 -2.96 4.35
N ASN A 78 -1.11 -2.30 5.30
CA ASN A 78 -0.35 -2.99 6.34
C ASN A 78 -1.21 -3.40 7.55
N ASP A 79 -0.64 -4.15 8.50
CA ASP A 79 -1.28 -4.57 9.76
C ASP A 79 -1.39 -3.47 10.84
N GLY A 80 -1.32 -2.19 10.46
CA GLY A 80 -1.31 -1.07 11.39
C GLY A 80 -0.19 -1.21 12.44
N PRO A 81 -0.51 -1.40 13.74
CA PRO A 81 0.51 -1.56 14.79
C PRO A 81 1.54 -2.67 14.55
N ALA A 82 1.15 -3.74 13.83
CA ALA A 82 2.04 -4.86 13.54
C ALA A 82 2.81 -4.71 12.22
N ARG A 83 2.67 -3.58 11.51
CA ARG A 83 3.42 -3.25 10.28
C ARG A 83 4.91 -3.53 10.42
N MET A 84 5.52 -3.12 11.54
CA MET A 84 6.96 -3.30 11.75
C MET A 84 7.39 -4.78 11.72
N ASN A 85 6.50 -5.69 12.11
CA ASN A 85 6.75 -7.14 12.03
C ASN A 85 6.44 -7.72 10.64
N GLU A 86 5.60 -7.05 9.85
CA GLU A 86 5.23 -7.44 8.49
C GLU A 86 6.31 -7.06 7.47
N ASP A 87 6.87 -5.85 7.61
CA ASP A 87 7.88 -5.31 6.69
C ASP A 87 9.32 -5.76 7.03
N SER A 88 9.51 -6.37 8.20
CA SER A 88 10.83 -6.83 8.66
C SER A 88 11.03 -8.31 8.38
N ALA A 89 12.22 -8.69 7.92
CA ALA A 89 12.59 -10.11 7.74
C ALA A 89 12.59 -10.91 9.06
N TRP A 90 12.65 -10.23 10.20
CA TRP A 90 12.69 -10.82 11.54
C TRP A 90 11.64 -10.14 12.42
N SER A 91 11.01 -10.91 13.32
CA SER A 91 10.09 -10.30 14.27
C SER A 91 10.85 -9.36 15.20
N ILE A 92 10.38 -8.12 15.27
CA ILE A 92 10.94 -7.13 16.17
C ILE A 92 10.40 -7.46 17.56
N LYS A 93 11.17 -8.24 18.33
CA LYS A 93 10.90 -8.46 19.75
C LYS A 93 10.98 -7.09 20.45
N ASN A 94 10.01 -6.83 21.33
CA ASN A 94 9.75 -5.59 22.09
C ASN A 94 10.90 -5.07 22.99
N ARG A 95 12.17 -5.30 22.67
CA ARG A 95 13.32 -4.79 23.43
C ARG A 95 13.75 -3.37 23.00
N ILE A 96 13.23 -2.86 21.88
CA ILE A 96 13.56 -1.52 21.33
C ILE A 96 12.41 -0.51 21.52
N SER A 97 11.16 -0.95 21.68
CA SER A 97 10.01 -0.04 21.91
C SER A 97 10.16 0.78 23.19
N GLN A 98 10.89 0.27 24.19
CA GLN A 98 11.22 0.97 25.42
C GLN A 98 12.24 2.10 25.21
N VAL A 99 13.16 1.96 24.24
CA VAL A 99 14.18 2.97 23.92
C VAL A 99 13.59 4.12 23.10
N CYS A 100 12.75 3.83 22.10
CA CYS A 100 12.11 4.87 21.30
C CYS A 100 11.04 5.66 22.07
N SER A 101 10.34 5.04 23.04
CA SER A 101 9.39 5.76 23.90
C SER A 101 10.03 6.69 24.92
N LEU A 102 11.31 6.44 25.30
CA LEU A 102 12.11 7.36 26.11
C LEU A 102 12.56 8.60 25.31
N ALA A 103 12.88 8.44 24.02
CA ALA A 103 13.36 9.55 23.17
C ALA A 103 12.26 10.54 22.77
N VAL A 104 10.98 10.16 22.83
CA VAL A 104 9.84 11.05 22.50
C VAL A 104 9.31 11.80 23.73
N ARG A 105 9.89 11.55 24.92
CA ARG A 105 9.54 12.21 26.18
C ARG A 105 10.67 13.08 26.77
N ALA A 106 11.76 13.28 26.04
CA ALA A 106 12.86 14.17 26.40
C ALA A 106 12.78 15.49 25.64
#